data_AF-A0A0F9Q3R1-F1
#
_entry.id   AF-A0A0F9Q3R1-F1
#
_cell.length_a   1.000
_cell.length_b   1.000
_cell.length_c   1.000
_cell.angle_alpha   90.00
_cell.angle_beta   90.00
_cell.angle_gamma   90.00
#
_symmetry.space_group_name_H-M   'P 1'
#
loop_
_entity.id
_entity.type
_entity.pdbx_description
1 polymer ?
#
loop_
_entity_poly.entity_id
_entity_poly.type
_entity_poly.pdbx_seq_one_letter_code
_entity_poly.pdbx_strand_id
1 'polypeptide(L)'
;LDNETKIIALYVENVKSQEIGRNFMKIVKELTLKGKPVILWKVGSGKATVETIMSHTGGLAGSLKIWEAMAKQTGALMVKNSEELINLAMSFEHISSMPINRNMGITANGGGVSIQTTDIFERYNLKVPKLTFETTQKFKEFIPDVNTIIRNPLDLGASGNNPEVFYKTLITLDSDPNISAVIFIKVYDFNHVFLETIKKAYKEMKKPLICLAYKIVDDTSDYARKILFKKELFKLKVPVFESIEMTAKSLDKICTFREFQNTQKNLCESK
;
A
#
# COMPACT_ATOMS: atom_id res chain seq x y z
N LEU A 1 -19.21 17.76 -7.07
CA LEU A 1 -18.23 17.13 -6.16
C LEU A 1 -17.12 18.12 -5.94
N ASP A 2 -16.68 18.31 -4.71
CA ASP A 2 -15.48 19.09 -4.39
C ASP A 2 -14.24 18.45 -5.02
N ASN A 3 -13.39 19.21 -5.70
CA ASN A 3 -12.18 18.69 -6.36
C ASN A 3 -10.97 18.62 -5.42
N GLU A 4 -11.02 19.27 -4.26
CA GLU A 4 -9.94 19.26 -3.27
C GLU A 4 -9.95 17.98 -2.44
N THR A 5 -11.13 17.46 -2.10
CA THR A 5 -11.27 16.18 -1.39
C THR A 5 -11.00 14.98 -2.30
N LYS A 6 -9.83 14.35 -2.13
CA LYS A 6 -9.43 13.15 -2.89
C LYS A 6 -9.82 11.84 -2.20
N ILE A 7 -9.83 11.82 -0.87
CA ILE A 7 -9.99 10.61 -0.05
C ILE A 7 -11.04 10.90 1.02
N ILE A 8 -11.94 9.95 1.27
CA ILE A 8 -12.93 10.05 2.35
C ILE A 8 -12.63 8.95 3.37
N ALA A 9 -12.26 9.32 4.59
CA ALA A 9 -12.04 8.40 5.71
C ALA A 9 -13.12 8.61 6.77
N LEU A 10 -13.86 7.54 7.11
CA LEU A 10 -15.01 7.60 8.00
C LEU A 10 -14.83 6.67 9.20
N TYR A 11 -15.05 7.21 10.39
CA TYR A 11 -15.38 6.44 11.58
C TYR A 11 -16.91 6.34 11.67
N VAL A 12 -17.43 5.11 11.72
CA VAL A 12 -18.88 4.86 11.64
C VAL A 12 -19.34 4.02 12.82
N GLU A 13 -20.23 4.57 13.64
CA GLU A 13 -20.88 3.84 14.73
C GLU A 13 -22.18 3.22 14.27
N ASN A 14 -23.07 4.02 13.68
CA ASN A 14 -24.37 3.56 13.22
C ASN A 14 -24.94 4.42 12.08
N VAL A 15 -25.95 3.88 11.40
CA VAL A 15 -26.78 4.58 10.43
C VAL A 15 -28.23 4.54 10.92
N LYS A 16 -28.85 5.72 11.07
CA LYS A 16 -30.08 5.91 11.86
C LYS A 16 -31.35 5.30 11.24
N SER A 17 -31.40 5.10 9.92
CA SER A 17 -32.58 4.53 9.24
C SER A 17 -32.21 3.78 7.96
N GLN A 18 -33.12 2.93 7.49
CA GLN A 18 -32.96 2.17 6.24
C GLN A 18 -32.82 3.08 5.02
N GLU A 19 -33.56 4.20 4.99
CA GLU A 19 -33.49 5.18 3.91
C GLU A 19 -32.11 5.85 3.85
N ILE A 20 -31.61 6.30 5.01
CA ILE A 20 -30.26 6.87 5.12
C ILE A 20 -29.21 5.84 4.71
N GLY A 21 -29.37 4.57 5.12
CA GLY A 21 -28.48 3.48 4.72
C GLY A 21 -28.43 3.26 3.21
N ARG A 22 -29.60 3.22 2.56
CA ARG A 22 -29.67 3.11 1.09
C ARG A 22 -29.03 4.30 0.38
N ASN A 23 -29.28 5.51 0.85
CA ASN A 23 -28.67 6.71 0.29
C ASN A 23 -27.15 6.74 0.49
N PHE A 24 -26.68 6.34 1.67
CA PHE A 24 -25.25 6.20 1.98
C PHE A 24 -24.58 5.24 1.00
N MET A 25 -25.15 4.03 0.79
CA MET A 25 -24.61 3.06 -0.17
C MET A 25 -24.53 3.63 -1.60
N LYS A 26 -25.56 4.36 -2.04
CA LYS A 26 -25.58 5.00 -3.35
C LYS A 26 -24.45 6.03 -3.49
N ILE A 27 -24.29 6.91 -2.50
CA ILE A 27 -23.26 7.96 -2.49
C ILE A 27 -21.86 7.35 -2.47
N VAL A 28 -21.63 6.36 -1.61
CA VAL A 28 -20.34 5.66 -1.51
C VAL A 28 -19.96 5.04 -2.84
N LYS A 29 -20.90 4.35 -3.50
CA LYS A 29 -20.67 3.76 -4.83
C LYS A 29 -20.38 4.83 -5.89
N GLU A 30 -21.08 5.95 -5.87
CA GLU A 30 -20.82 7.04 -6.82
C GLU A 30 -19.40 7.63 -6.64
N LEU A 31 -18.96 7.83 -5.39
CA LEU A 31 -17.63 8.34 -5.07
C LEU A 31 -16.52 7.39 -5.51
N THR A 32 -16.66 6.10 -5.21
CA THR A 32 -15.67 5.07 -5.58
C THR A 32 -15.53 4.92 -7.09
N LEU A 33 -16.65 4.94 -7.83
CA LEU A 33 -16.67 4.93 -9.29
C LEU A 33 -16.00 6.16 -9.90
N LYS A 34 -16.05 7.30 -9.22
CA LYS A 34 -15.35 8.54 -9.61
C LYS A 34 -13.89 8.60 -9.17
N GLY A 35 -13.34 7.51 -8.62
CA GLY A 35 -11.93 7.44 -8.22
C GLY A 35 -11.62 7.99 -6.85
N LYS A 36 -12.64 8.27 -6.02
CA LYS A 36 -12.44 8.73 -4.64
C LYS A 36 -12.57 7.54 -3.69
N PRO A 37 -11.46 7.03 -3.10
CA PRO A 37 -11.55 5.94 -2.14
C PRO A 37 -12.35 6.38 -0.90
N VAL A 38 -13.30 5.54 -0.51
CA VAL A 38 -14.07 5.68 0.74
C VAL A 38 -13.59 4.59 1.70
N ILE A 39 -12.91 4.99 2.76
CA ILE A 39 -12.33 4.10 3.77
C ILE A 39 -13.24 4.13 5.00
N LEU A 40 -13.69 2.96 5.45
CA LEU A 40 -14.69 2.82 6.50
C LEU A 40 -14.14 2.05 7.69
N TRP A 41 -14.08 2.70 8.85
CA TRP A 41 -13.88 2.03 10.12
C TRP A 41 -15.22 1.88 10.84
N LYS A 42 -15.85 0.70 10.68
CA LYS A 42 -17.09 0.36 11.41
C LYS A 42 -16.75 -0.14 12.81
N VAL A 43 -17.13 0.62 13.83
CA VAL A 43 -16.88 0.24 15.23
C VAL A 43 -18.07 -0.43 15.89
N GLY A 44 -17.80 -1.12 17.02
CA GLY A 44 -18.78 -1.81 17.84
C GLY A 44 -19.61 -2.88 17.15
N SER A 45 -18.92 -3.70 16.36
CA SER A 45 -19.47 -4.92 15.76
C SER A 45 -19.27 -6.16 16.65
N GLY A 46 -18.57 -6.02 17.79
CA GLY A 46 -18.35 -7.09 18.75
C GLY A 46 -19.53 -7.24 19.71
N LYS A 47 -19.82 -8.46 20.17
CA LYS A 47 -20.99 -8.78 21.03
C LYS A 47 -21.13 -7.86 22.24
N ALA A 48 -20.02 -7.61 22.97
CA ALA A 48 -20.01 -6.73 24.13
C ALA A 48 -20.21 -5.24 23.78
N THR A 49 -19.78 -4.81 22.60
CA THR A 49 -19.88 -3.41 22.16
C THR A 49 -21.25 -3.10 21.55
N VAL A 50 -21.97 -4.12 21.07
CA VAL A 50 -23.35 -3.97 20.56
C VAL A 50 -24.28 -3.45 21.65
N GLU A 51 -24.20 -4.00 22.87
CA GLU A 51 -25.01 -3.54 24.01
C GLU A 51 -24.69 -2.09 24.37
N THR A 52 -23.41 -1.71 24.42
CA THR A 52 -22.98 -0.34 24.68
C THR A 52 -23.43 0.64 23.60
N ILE A 53 -23.38 0.26 22.32
CA ILE A 53 -23.86 1.10 21.22
C ILE A 53 -25.38 1.23 21.26
N MET A 54 -26.11 0.15 21.57
CA MET A 54 -27.56 0.20 21.72
C MET A 54 -27.96 1.15 22.86
N SER A 55 -27.27 1.10 23.99
CA SER A 55 -27.55 1.99 25.14
C SER A 55 -27.13 3.44 24.89
N HIS A 56 -26.07 3.69 24.11
CA HIS A 56 -25.52 5.04 23.90
C HIS A 56 -26.11 5.76 22.68
N THR A 57 -26.48 5.04 21.63
CA THR A 57 -26.92 5.63 20.34
C THR A 57 -28.37 5.31 19.99
N GLY A 58 -29.03 4.41 20.74
CA GLY A 58 -30.42 3.99 20.50
C GLY A 58 -30.64 3.25 19.17
N GLY A 59 -29.57 2.93 18.43
CA GLY A 59 -29.66 2.33 17.12
C GLY A 59 -29.37 0.83 17.11
N LEU A 60 -29.94 0.11 16.15
CA LEU A 60 -29.67 -1.31 15.92
C LEU A 60 -28.21 -1.46 15.49
N ALA A 61 -27.39 -2.19 16.24
CA ALA A 61 -26.03 -2.51 15.80
C ALA A 61 -26.12 -3.42 14.56
N GLY A 62 -25.92 -2.85 13.37
CA GLY A 62 -25.95 -3.61 12.12
C GLY A 62 -24.85 -4.67 12.10
N SER A 63 -25.19 -5.89 11.66
CA SER A 63 -24.24 -7.01 11.55
C SER A 63 -23.02 -6.61 10.70
N LEU A 64 -21.81 -6.96 11.18
CA LEU A 64 -20.56 -6.74 10.41
C LEU A 64 -20.65 -7.32 9.00
N LYS A 65 -21.32 -8.46 8.85
CA LYS A 65 -21.53 -9.12 7.54
C LYS A 65 -22.30 -8.25 6.55
N ILE A 66 -23.24 -7.42 7.03
CA ILE A 66 -23.99 -6.49 6.18
C ILE A 66 -23.06 -5.37 5.70
N TRP A 67 -22.21 -4.84 6.58
CA TRP A 67 -21.22 -3.84 6.22
C TRP A 67 -20.20 -4.38 5.22
N GLU A 68 -19.72 -5.62 5.40
CA GLU A 68 -18.83 -6.29 4.46
C GLU A 68 -19.50 -6.50 3.08
N ALA A 69 -20.77 -6.92 3.06
CA ALA A 69 -21.53 -7.06 1.82
C ALA A 69 -21.72 -5.71 1.12
N MET A 70 -22.03 -4.66 1.88
CA MET A 70 -22.15 -3.30 1.38
C MET A 70 -20.83 -2.80 0.77
N ALA A 71 -19.71 -3.03 1.46
CA ALA A 71 -18.38 -2.65 0.98
C ALA A 71 -18.06 -3.33 -0.36
N LYS A 72 -18.37 -4.62 -0.51
CA LYS A 72 -18.22 -5.35 -1.79
C LYS A 72 -19.07 -4.77 -2.92
N GLN A 73 -20.30 -4.34 -2.63
CA GLN A 73 -21.21 -3.78 -3.63
C GLN A 73 -20.88 -2.34 -4.04
N THR A 74 -20.24 -1.59 -3.14
CA THR A 74 -19.99 -0.15 -3.31
C THR A 74 -18.53 0.19 -3.60
N GLY A 75 -17.59 -0.75 -3.39
CA GLY A 75 -16.16 -0.49 -3.50
C GLY A 75 -15.55 0.21 -2.29
N ALA A 76 -16.30 0.35 -1.19
CA ALA A 76 -15.77 0.90 0.04
C ALA A 76 -14.69 -0.01 0.65
N LEU A 77 -13.69 0.59 1.29
CA LEU A 77 -12.56 -0.12 1.87
C LEU A 77 -12.72 -0.17 3.39
N MET A 78 -13.14 -1.33 3.90
CA MET A 78 -13.27 -1.52 5.35
C MET A 78 -11.91 -1.75 6.02
N VAL A 79 -11.71 -1.09 7.16
CA VAL A 79 -10.54 -1.19 8.05
C VAL A 79 -10.98 -1.47 9.49
N LYS A 80 -10.07 -1.99 10.31
CA LYS A 80 -10.40 -2.51 11.65
C LYS A 80 -10.10 -1.55 12.80
N ASN A 81 -9.22 -0.58 12.59
CA ASN A 81 -8.78 0.36 13.62
C ASN A 81 -8.32 1.69 13.00
N SER A 82 -8.02 2.66 13.85
CA SER A 82 -7.52 3.98 13.45
C SER A 82 -6.19 3.91 12.71
N GLU A 83 -5.31 2.97 13.08
CA GLU A 83 -4.00 2.80 12.44
C GLU A 83 -4.16 2.39 10.97
N GLU A 84 -4.99 1.39 10.67
CA GLU A 84 -5.30 0.97 9.31
C GLU A 84 -6.02 2.09 8.52
N LEU A 85 -6.92 2.85 9.17
CA LEU A 85 -7.61 3.99 8.55
C LEU A 85 -6.62 5.06 8.07
N ILE A 86 -5.74 5.51 8.98
CA ILE A 86 -4.76 6.57 8.71
C ILE A 86 -3.72 6.09 7.70
N ASN A 87 -3.17 4.88 7.87
CA ASN A 87 -2.16 4.35 6.96
C ASN A 87 -2.72 4.18 5.54
N LEU A 88 -3.94 3.66 5.39
CA LEU A 88 -4.54 3.51 4.06
C LEU A 88 -4.86 4.87 3.42
N ALA A 89 -5.36 5.84 4.18
CA ALA A 89 -5.58 7.20 3.68
C ALA A 89 -4.26 7.84 3.22
N MET A 90 -3.22 7.78 4.04
CA MET A 90 -1.87 8.25 3.68
C MET A 90 -1.31 7.52 2.46
N SER A 91 -1.61 6.23 2.31
CA SER A 91 -1.19 5.45 1.15
C SER A 91 -1.82 5.97 -0.13
N PHE A 92 -3.13 6.25 -0.14
CA PHE A 92 -3.79 6.85 -1.29
C PHE A 92 -3.31 8.28 -1.59
N GLU A 93 -2.99 9.07 -0.57
CA GLU A 93 -2.50 10.44 -0.75
C GLU A 93 -1.09 10.45 -1.36
N HIS A 94 -0.24 9.52 -0.95
CA HIS A 94 1.16 9.49 -1.33
C HIS A 94 1.50 8.46 -2.40
N ILE A 95 0.59 7.63 -2.89
CA ILE A 95 0.91 6.72 -4.00
C ILE A 95 0.78 7.46 -5.33
N SER A 96 1.81 7.41 -6.17
CA SER A 96 1.83 8.10 -7.46
C SER A 96 0.78 7.58 -8.44
N SER A 97 0.56 6.27 -8.43
CA SER A 97 -0.46 5.56 -9.19
C SER A 97 -0.78 4.22 -8.54
N MET A 98 -1.97 3.67 -8.77
CA MET A 98 -2.30 2.35 -8.24
C MET A 98 -1.62 1.25 -9.06
N PRO A 99 -1.04 0.20 -8.43
CA PRO A 99 -0.47 -0.94 -9.15
C PRO A 99 -1.47 -1.52 -10.14
N ILE A 100 -1.03 -1.84 -11.36
CA ILE A 100 -1.95 -2.34 -12.40
C ILE A 100 -2.55 -3.71 -12.07
N ASN A 101 -1.80 -4.51 -11.32
CA ASN A 101 -2.19 -5.79 -10.74
C ASN A 101 -1.40 -6.01 -9.43
N ARG A 102 -1.58 -7.19 -8.82
CA ARG A 102 -1.02 -7.54 -7.51
C ARG A 102 0.45 -7.99 -7.53
N ASN A 103 1.18 -7.82 -8.63
CA ASN A 103 2.56 -8.26 -8.76
C ASN A 103 3.56 -7.21 -8.24
N MET A 104 4.33 -7.60 -7.23
CA MET A 104 5.23 -6.73 -6.48
C MET A 104 6.68 -7.11 -6.79
N GLY A 105 7.49 -6.12 -7.16
CA GLY A 105 8.93 -6.25 -7.34
C GLY A 105 9.63 -5.72 -6.11
N ILE A 106 10.40 -6.56 -5.43
CA ILE A 106 10.90 -6.26 -4.09
C ILE A 106 12.42 -6.25 -4.12
N THR A 107 13.03 -5.24 -3.47
CA THR A 107 14.47 -5.20 -3.20
C THR A 107 14.72 -4.93 -1.73
N ALA A 108 15.64 -5.70 -1.14
CA ALA A 108 16.04 -5.60 0.25
C ALA A 108 17.55 -5.84 0.41
N ASN A 109 18.06 -5.52 1.60
CA ASN A 109 19.40 -5.89 2.02
C ASN A 109 19.25 -6.98 3.10
N GLY A 110 19.35 -8.25 2.73
CA GLY A 110 19.29 -9.42 3.62
C GLY A 110 18.12 -10.38 3.36
N GLY A 111 18.44 -11.66 3.23
CA GLY A 111 17.49 -12.72 2.89
C GLY A 111 16.37 -12.96 3.92
N GLY A 112 16.59 -12.70 5.21
CA GLY A 112 15.55 -12.85 6.24
C GLY A 112 14.35 -11.92 6.02
N VAL A 113 14.62 -10.66 5.68
CA VAL A 113 13.59 -9.67 5.35
C VAL A 113 12.84 -10.07 4.07
N SER A 114 13.55 -10.61 3.08
CA SER A 114 12.95 -11.09 1.83
C SER A 114 11.98 -12.26 2.06
N ILE A 115 12.35 -13.23 2.91
CA ILE A 115 11.48 -14.35 3.28
C ILE A 115 10.22 -13.84 3.99
N GLN A 116 10.41 -13.01 5.03
CA GLN A 116 9.30 -12.46 5.81
C GLN A 116 8.35 -11.63 4.94
N THR A 117 8.90 -10.82 4.04
CA THR A 117 8.10 -9.98 3.15
C THR A 117 7.27 -10.82 2.19
N THR A 118 7.88 -11.87 1.61
CA THR A 118 7.17 -12.79 0.70
C THR A 118 6.02 -13.50 1.40
N ASP A 119 6.28 -14.10 2.58
CA ASP A 119 5.26 -14.80 3.36
C ASP A 119 4.07 -13.89 3.71
N ILE A 120 4.36 -12.68 4.21
CA ILE A 120 3.30 -11.73 4.56
C ILE A 120 2.55 -11.26 3.32
N PHE A 121 3.23 -10.94 2.23
CA PHE A 121 2.59 -10.44 1.01
C PHE A 121 1.61 -11.48 0.42
N GLU A 122 1.99 -12.77 0.42
CA GLU A 122 1.11 -13.85 -0.05
C GLU A 122 -0.16 -13.98 0.79
N ARG A 123 -0.07 -13.81 2.12
CA ARG A 123 -1.26 -13.79 3.01
C ARG A 123 -2.25 -12.66 2.69
N TYR A 124 -1.80 -11.61 2.00
CA TYR A 124 -2.61 -10.48 1.55
C TYR A 124 -2.85 -10.49 0.03
N ASN A 125 -2.78 -11.66 -0.61
CA ASN A 125 -3.00 -11.87 -2.05
C ASN A 125 -2.05 -11.07 -2.97
N LEU A 126 -0.96 -10.52 -2.43
CA LEU A 126 0.08 -9.89 -3.22
C LEU A 126 1.02 -10.97 -3.74
N LYS A 127 1.50 -10.82 -4.97
CA LYS A 127 2.32 -11.80 -5.66
C LYS A 127 3.74 -11.29 -5.81
N VAL A 128 4.71 -12.18 -5.65
CA VAL A 128 6.14 -11.89 -5.89
C VAL A 128 6.59 -12.74 -7.09
N PRO A 129 6.25 -12.33 -8.33
CA PRO A 129 6.48 -13.17 -9.50
C PRO A 129 7.98 -13.28 -9.82
N LYS A 130 8.34 -14.33 -10.55
CA LYS A 130 9.66 -14.45 -11.15
C LYS A 130 9.91 -13.29 -12.12
N LEU A 131 11.12 -12.74 -12.08
CA LEU A 131 11.60 -11.77 -13.06
C LEU A 131 11.76 -12.45 -14.42
N THR A 132 11.73 -11.66 -15.48
CA THR A 132 12.06 -12.17 -16.81
C THR A 132 13.54 -12.55 -16.91
N PHE A 133 13.88 -13.42 -17.85
CA PHE A 133 15.27 -13.76 -18.13
C PHE A 133 16.10 -12.51 -18.45
N GLU A 134 15.58 -11.60 -19.28
CA GLU A 134 16.25 -10.35 -19.64
C GLU A 134 16.54 -9.48 -18.41
N THR A 135 15.54 -9.29 -17.54
CA THR A 135 15.71 -8.55 -16.29
C THR A 135 16.78 -9.19 -15.40
N THR A 136 16.76 -10.51 -15.25
CA THR A 136 17.78 -11.24 -14.48
C THR A 136 19.18 -11.06 -15.08
N GLN A 137 19.34 -11.05 -16.40
CA GLN A 137 20.64 -10.79 -17.03
C GLN A 137 21.13 -9.36 -16.77
N LYS A 138 20.26 -8.35 -16.91
CA LYS A 138 20.61 -6.96 -16.60
C LYS A 138 21.12 -6.79 -15.18
N PHE A 139 20.50 -7.46 -14.21
CA PHE A 139 20.98 -7.44 -12.83
C PHE A 139 22.40 -8.00 -12.67
N LYS A 140 22.73 -9.08 -13.38
CA LYS A 140 24.08 -9.69 -13.32
C LYS A 140 25.19 -8.79 -13.85
N GLU A 141 24.86 -7.77 -14.64
CA GLU A 141 25.86 -6.82 -15.15
C GLU A 141 26.43 -5.90 -14.06
N PHE A 142 25.70 -5.68 -12.96
CA PHE A 142 26.10 -4.73 -11.92
C PHE A 142 25.92 -5.21 -10.47
N ILE A 143 25.25 -6.35 -10.25
CA ILE A 143 25.16 -7.00 -8.94
C ILE A 143 26.18 -8.15 -8.89
N PRO A 144 27.10 -8.16 -7.91
CA PRO A 144 28.03 -9.28 -7.73
C PRO A 144 27.30 -10.58 -7.41
N ASP A 145 27.77 -11.72 -7.91
CA ASP A 145 27.15 -13.04 -7.67
C ASP A 145 27.36 -13.57 -6.22
N VAL A 146 28.20 -12.92 -5.41
CA VAL A 146 28.56 -13.39 -4.06
C VAL A 146 27.71 -12.69 -3.01
N ASN A 147 27.05 -13.47 -2.13
CA ASN A 147 26.21 -12.99 -1.03
C ASN A 147 25.03 -12.08 -1.47
N THR A 148 24.52 -12.30 -2.69
CA THR A 148 23.34 -11.62 -3.23
C THR A 148 22.33 -12.64 -3.75
N ILE A 149 21.10 -12.20 -3.97
CA ILE A 149 20.03 -13.00 -4.57
C ILE A 149 19.46 -12.23 -5.76
N ILE A 150 19.73 -12.71 -6.98
CA ILE A 150 19.25 -12.12 -8.24
C ILE A 150 17.97 -12.84 -8.71
N ARG A 151 16.93 -12.78 -7.88
CA ARG A 151 15.54 -13.13 -8.22
C ARG A 151 14.63 -12.19 -7.44
N ASN A 152 13.31 -12.25 -7.62
CA ASN A 152 12.38 -11.47 -6.81
C ASN A 152 11.97 -12.27 -5.56
N PRO A 153 12.12 -11.74 -4.32
CA PRO A 153 12.76 -10.46 -3.95
C PRO A 153 14.28 -10.44 -4.16
N LEU A 154 14.82 -9.30 -4.58
CA LEU A 154 16.26 -9.09 -4.66
C LEU A 154 16.85 -8.94 -3.26
N ASP A 155 17.97 -9.63 -3.03
CA ASP A 155 18.87 -9.36 -1.90
C ASP A 155 20.16 -8.75 -2.45
N LEU A 156 20.37 -7.46 -2.20
CA LEU A 156 21.55 -6.74 -2.68
C LEU A 156 22.78 -6.93 -1.79
N GLY A 157 22.65 -7.63 -0.65
CA GLY A 157 23.73 -7.77 0.33
C GLY A 157 24.35 -6.41 0.69
N ALA A 158 25.68 -6.35 0.77
CA ALA A 158 26.41 -5.11 1.01
C ALA A 158 26.38 -4.15 -0.20
N SER A 159 26.16 -4.64 -1.41
CA SER A 159 26.08 -3.81 -2.62
C SER A 159 24.88 -2.86 -2.59
N GLY A 160 23.84 -3.16 -1.81
CA GLY A 160 22.71 -2.27 -1.57
C GLY A 160 23.07 -0.97 -0.83
N ASN A 161 24.28 -0.88 -0.27
CA ASN A 161 24.82 0.35 0.33
C ASN A 161 25.51 1.25 -0.69
N ASN A 162 25.71 0.78 -1.93
CA ASN A 162 26.16 1.60 -3.04
C ASN A 162 24.95 2.30 -3.70
N PRO A 163 24.87 3.64 -3.68
CA PRO A 163 23.76 4.37 -4.27
C PRO A 163 23.57 4.13 -5.77
N GLU A 164 24.64 3.91 -6.53
CA GLU A 164 24.55 3.62 -7.97
C GLU A 164 23.89 2.25 -8.23
N VAL A 165 24.29 1.23 -7.48
CA VAL A 165 23.69 -0.11 -7.54
C VAL A 165 22.21 -0.04 -7.15
N PHE A 166 21.88 0.73 -6.10
CA PHE A 166 20.51 0.92 -5.66
C PHE A 166 19.64 1.62 -6.73
N TYR A 167 20.14 2.70 -7.34
CA TYR A 167 19.46 3.37 -8.45
C TYR A 167 19.22 2.42 -9.63
N LYS A 168 20.26 1.71 -10.11
CA LYS A 168 20.12 0.74 -11.21
C LYS A 168 19.13 -0.35 -10.86
N THR A 169 19.07 -0.75 -9.59
CA THR A 169 18.11 -1.76 -9.12
C THR A 169 16.66 -1.30 -9.25
N LEU A 170 16.36 -0.07 -8.81
CA LEU A 170 15.01 0.50 -8.92
C LEU A 170 14.56 0.60 -10.37
N ILE A 171 15.42 1.10 -11.26
CA ILE A 171 15.12 1.25 -12.70
C ILE A 171 14.93 -0.12 -13.38
N THR A 172 15.75 -1.11 -13.01
CA THR A 172 15.66 -2.46 -13.58
C THR A 172 14.37 -3.17 -13.13
N LEU A 173 13.97 -3.04 -11.85
CA LEU A 173 12.67 -3.54 -11.38
C LEU A 173 11.49 -2.81 -12.04
N ASP A 174 11.58 -1.49 -12.22
CA ASP A 174 10.55 -0.70 -12.89
C ASP A 174 10.33 -1.16 -14.34
N SER A 175 11.40 -1.62 -15.01
CA SER A 175 11.35 -2.05 -16.41
C SER A 175 10.81 -3.47 -16.60
N ASP A 176 10.78 -4.32 -15.56
CA ASP A 176 10.36 -5.71 -15.70
C ASP A 176 8.84 -5.82 -15.96
N PRO A 177 8.38 -6.43 -17.08
CA PRO A 177 6.97 -6.45 -17.43
C PRO A 177 6.07 -7.26 -16.47
N ASN A 178 6.64 -8.15 -15.64
CA ASN A 178 5.88 -8.92 -14.66
C ASN A 178 5.58 -8.09 -13.40
N ILE A 179 6.22 -6.94 -13.20
CA ILE A 179 6.10 -6.12 -11.99
C ILE A 179 5.11 -4.97 -12.18
N SER A 180 4.26 -4.71 -11.18
CA SER A 180 3.28 -3.62 -11.18
C SER A 180 3.59 -2.50 -10.20
N ALA A 181 4.39 -2.78 -9.17
CA ALA A 181 4.88 -1.81 -8.21
C ALA A 181 6.23 -2.24 -7.66
N VAL A 182 7.08 -1.28 -7.34
CA VAL A 182 8.42 -1.51 -6.78
C VAL A 182 8.40 -1.21 -5.29
N ILE A 183 8.84 -2.15 -4.48
CA ILE A 183 8.98 -2.03 -3.03
C ILE A 183 10.46 -2.11 -2.72
N PHE A 184 11.00 -1.08 -2.07
CA PHE A 184 12.34 -1.15 -1.51
C PHE A 184 12.29 -1.14 0.01
N ILE A 185 13.12 -1.97 0.63
CA ILE A 185 13.17 -2.11 2.07
C ILE A 185 14.46 -1.47 2.58
N LYS A 186 14.33 -0.45 3.42
CA LYS A 186 15.43 0.29 4.03
C LYS A 186 15.40 0.13 5.54
N VAL A 187 16.42 -0.53 6.08
CA VAL A 187 16.57 -0.73 7.54
C VAL A 187 17.45 0.35 8.15
N TYR A 188 18.45 0.82 7.40
CA TYR A 188 19.45 1.81 7.79
C TYR A 188 19.80 2.70 6.58
N ASP A 189 20.72 3.65 6.76
CA ASP A 189 21.19 4.60 5.74
C ASP A 189 20.12 5.54 5.18
N PHE A 190 19.40 6.22 6.07
CA PHE A 190 18.47 7.31 5.75
C PHE A 190 19.18 8.64 5.41
N ASN A 191 20.36 8.56 4.79
CA ASN A 191 21.21 9.71 4.51
C ASN A 191 20.79 10.45 3.22
N HIS A 192 21.33 11.67 3.05
CA HIS A 192 21.01 12.53 1.91
C HIS A 192 21.39 11.90 0.56
N VAL A 193 22.46 11.11 0.49
CA VAL A 193 22.92 10.49 -0.76
C VAL A 193 21.89 9.49 -1.27
N PHE A 194 21.36 8.63 -0.40
CA PHE A 194 20.28 7.70 -0.76
C PHE A 194 18.99 8.42 -1.11
N LEU A 195 18.66 9.51 -0.41
CA LEU A 195 17.49 10.29 -0.74
C LEU A 195 17.57 10.89 -2.16
N GLU A 196 18.70 11.50 -2.53
CA GLU A 196 18.89 12.04 -3.89
C GLU A 196 18.91 10.95 -4.95
N THR A 197 19.43 9.77 -4.61
CA THR A 197 19.38 8.59 -5.47
C THR A 197 17.95 8.12 -5.74
N ILE A 198 17.10 8.08 -4.70
CA ILE A 198 15.68 7.77 -4.84
C ILE A 198 14.96 8.83 -5.66
N LYS A 199 15.23 10.12 -5.41
CA LYS A 199 14.66 11.24 -6.19
C LYS A 199 15.02 11.12 -7.66
N LYS A 200 16.27 10.75 -7.98
CA LYS A 200 16.72 10.53 -9.35
C LYS A 200 15.97 9.37 -9.99
N ALA A 201 15.95 8.20 -9.34
CA ALA A 201 15.24 7.02 -9.85
C ALA A 201 13.75 7.31 -10.07
N TYR A 202 13.09 7.91 -9.08
CA TYR A 202 11.66 8.18 -9.10
C TYR A 202 11.22 9.06 -10.29
N LYS A 203 12.06 10.00 -10.74
CA LYS A 203 11.78 10.83 -11.92
C LYS A 203 11.72 10.04 -13.23
N GLU A 204 12.38 8.89 -13.28
CA GLU A 204 12.49 8.03 -14.47
C GLU A 204 11.51 6.84 -14.42
N MET A 205 11.11 6.44 -13.22
CA MET A 205 10.20 5.32 -12.99
C MET A 205 8.78 5.61 -13.48
N LYS A 206 8.11 4.54 -13.95
CA LYS A 206 6.71 4.59 -14.41
C LYS A 206 5.74 3.92 -13.44
N LYS A 207 6.22 2.97 -12.63
CA LYS A 207 5.43 2.21 -11.67
C LYS A 207 5.51 2.87 -10.29
N PRO A 208 4.48 2.69 -9.44
CA PRO A 208 4.52 3.24 -8.09
C PRO A 208 5.67 2.62 -7.30
N LEU A 209 6.39 3.51 -6.60
CA LEU A 209 7.46 3.17 -5.68
C LEU A 209 6.94 3.25 -4.25
N ILE A 210 7.24 2.24 -3.44
CA ILE A 210 6.85 2.14 -2.04
C ILE A 210 8.10 1.87 -1.21
N CYS A 211 8.23 2.58 -0.08
CA CYS A 211 9.29 2.37 0.89
C CYS A 211 8.76 1.60 2.10
N LEU A 212 9.47 0.54 2.48
CA LEU A 212 9.32 -0.08 3.79
C LEU A 212 10.54 0.30 4.64
N ALA A 213 10.30 1.10 5.68
CA ALA A 213 11.33 1.56 6.61
C ALA A 213 11.03 1.04 8.02
N TYR A 214 11.62 -0.09 8.40
CA TYR A 214 11.33 -0.74 9.69
C TYR A 214 11.54 0.18 10.89
N LYS A 215 10.76 -0.07 11.93
CA LYS A 215 11.04 0.40 13.28
C LYS A 215 12.16 -0.43 13.90
N ILE A 216 13.41 -0.04 13.71
CA ILE A 216 14.55 -0.57 14.47
C ILE A 216 15.05 0.52 15.44
N VAL A 217 15.53 0.07 16.61
CA VAL A 217 15.92 0.85 17.79
C VAL A 217 16.56 2.18 17.41
N ASP A 218 15.95 3.25 17.92
CA ASP A 218 16.31 4.61 17.62
C ASP A 218 17.21 5.14 18.75
N ASP A 219 18.49 5.42 18.47
CA ASP A 219 19.06 6.60 19.10
C ASP A 219 18.36 7.84 18.51
N THR A 220 18.37 8.96 19.25
CA THR A 220 17.62 10.17 18.85
C THR A 220 18.02 10.67 17.45
N SER A 221 19.25 10.44 17.01
CA SER A 221 19.76 10.94 15.74
C SER A 221 19.22 10.14 14.55
N ASP A 222 19.16 8.81 14.66
CA ASP A 222 18.62 7.96 13.61
C ASP A 222 17.10 8.12 13.45
N TYR A 223 16.39 8.35 14.56
CA TYR A 223 14.98 8.71 14.52
C TYR A 223 14.73 10.00 13.73
N ALA A 224 15.51 11.04 14.01
CA ALA A 224 15.39 12.33 13.33
C ALA A 224 15.66 12.21 11.83
N ARG A 225 16.70 11.46 11.44
CA ARG A 225 17.01 11.19 10.02
C ARG A 225 15.88 10.43 9.32
N LYS A 226 15.33 9.39 9.95
CA LYS A 226 14.21 8.62 9.42
C LYS A 226 12.97 9.48 9.20
N ILE A 227 12.65 10.38 10.13
CA ILE A 227 11.53 11.34 9.96
C ILE A 227 11.77 12.25 8.76
N LEU A 228 12.98 12.82 8.64
CA LEU A 228 13.31 13.69 7.51
C LEU A 228 13.21 12.93 6.18
N PHE A 229 13.77 11.72 6.12
CA PHE A 229 13.70 10.85 4.97
C PHE A 229 12.25 10.53 4.58
N LYS A 230 11.41 10.13 5.55
CA LYS A 230 9.99 9.87 5.36
C LYS A 230 9.24 11.09 4.81
N LYS A 231 9.50 12.28 5.36
CA LYS A 231 8.91 13.54 4.90
C LYS A 231 9.27 13.85 3.44
N GLU A 232 10.51 13.61 3.06
CA GLU A 232 10.98 13.83 1.69
C GLU A 232 10.36 12.84 0.71
N LEU A 233 10.23 11.56 1.08
CA LEU A 233 9.54 10.56 0.26
C LEU A 233 8.05 10.87 0.07
N PHE A 234 7.37 11.38 1.09
CA PHE A 234 5.98 11.82 0.97
C PHE A 234 5.79 12.96 -0.05
N LYS A 235 6.75 13.90 -0.14
CA LYS A 235 6.74 14.95 -1.17
C LYS A 235 6.88 14.37 -2.58
N LEU A 236 7.59 13.26 -2.72
CA LEU A 236 7.76 12.56 -3.98
C LEU A 236 6.56 11.70 -4.36
N LYS A 237 5.53 11.58 -3.52
CA LYS A 237 4.48 10.56 -3.72
C LYS A 237 5.06 9.14 -3.71
N VAL A 238 5.87 8.87 -2.68
CA VAL A 238 6.32 7.53 -2.28
C VAL A 238 5.76 7.24 -0.88
N PRO A 239 4.80 6.31 -0.73
CA PRO A 239 4.32 5.88 0.58
C PRO A 239 5.45 5.22 1.38
N VAL A 240 5.47 5.46 2.69
CA VAL A 240 6.47 4.92 3.61
C VAL A 240 5.75 4.22 4.76
N PHE A 241 6.02 2.93 4.91
CA PHE A 241 5.45 2.10 5.96
C PHE A 241 6.51 1.63 6.95
N GLU A 242 6.11 1.43 8.20
CA GLU A 242 7.01 0.99 9.28
C GLU A 242 6.89 -0.50 9.59
N SER A 243 5.97 -1.21 8.91
CA SER A 243 5.80 -2.66 9.03
C SER A 243 5.44 -3.30 7.69
N ILE A 244 5.91 -4.54 7.48
CA ILE A 244 5.52 -5.33 6.30
C ILE A 244 4.01 -5.55 6.29
N GLU A 245 3.43 -5.90 7.44
CA GLU A 245 2.01 -6.23 7.49
C GLU A 245 1.13 -5.02 7.12
N MET A 246 1.44 -3.82 7.60
CA MET A 246 0.70 -2.63 7.20
C MET A 246 0.89 -2.31 5.71
N THR A 247 2.09 -2.50 5.19
CA THR A 247 2.37 -2.36 3.74
C THR A 247 1.48 -3.30 2.94
N ALA A 248 1.46 -4.58 3.31
CA ALA A 248 0.70 -5.61 2.61
C ALA A 248 -0.81 -5.36 2.69
N LYS A 249 -1.34 -5.02 3.88
CA LYS A 249 -2.74 -4.64 4.08
C LYS A 249 -3.15 -3.45 3.20
N SER A 250 -2.35 -2.39 3.19
CA SER A 250 -2.67 -1.19 2.41
C SER A 250 -2.64 -1.46 0.91
N LEU A 251 -1.62 -2.19 0.42
CA LEU A 251 -1.51 -2.54 -0.99
C LEU A 251 -2.64 -3.49 -1.45
N ASP A 252 -3.05 -4.45 -0.62
CA ASP A 252 -4.23 -5.30 -0.88
C ASP A 252 -5.50 -4.47 -1.07
N LYS A 253 -5.73 -3.48 -0.19
CA LYS A 253 -6.89 -2.59 -0.27
C LYS A 253 -6.85 -1.68 -1.50
N ILE A 254 -5.67 -1.15 -1.85
CA ILE A 254 -5.47 -0.35 -3.06
C ILE A 254 -5.74 -1.19 -4.31
N CYS A 255 -5.21 -2.42 -4.38
CA CYS A 255 -5.45 -3.32 -5.50
C CYS A 255 -6.95 -3.69 -5.61
N THR A 256 -7.59 -4.00 -4.48
CA THR A 256 -9.02 -4.29 -4.41
C THR A 256 -9.88 -3.12 -4.91
N PHE A 257 -9.51 -1.88 -4.56
CA PHE A 257 -10.19 -0.69 -5.05
C PHE A 257 -10.08 -0.56 -6.57
N ARG A 258 -8.87 -0.72 -7.13
CA ARG A 258 -8.65 -0.69 -8.57
C ARG A 258 -9.43 -1.79 -9.30
N GLU A 259 -9.43 -3.01 -8.76
CA GLU A 259 -10.17 -4.16 -9.31
C GLU A 259 -11.67 -3.89 -9.35
N PHE A 260 -12.23 -3.29 -8.29
CA PHE A 260 -13.63 -2.88 -8.25
C PHE A 260 -13.93 -1.87 -9.37
N GLN A 261 -13.10 -0.84 -9.54
CA GLN A 261 -13.29 0.16 -10.60
C GLN A 261 -13.26 -0.46 -12.00
N ASN A 262 -12.28 -1.34 -12.26
CA ASN A 262 -12.16 -2.03 -13.55
C ASN A 262 -13.37 -2.93 -13.84
N THR A 263 -13.82 -3.67 -12.83
CA THR A 263 -14.99 -4.56 -12.97
C THR A 263 -16.25 -3.78 -13.33
N GLN A 264 -16.48 -2.63 -12.69
CA GLN A 264 -17.64 -1.79 -12.99
C GLN A 264 -17.54 -1.12 -14.35
N LYS A 265 -16.34 -0.69 -14.77
CA LYS A 265 -16.12 -0.12 -16.11
C LYS A 265 -16.45 -1.13 -17.22
N ASN A 266 -15.96 -2.36 -17.11
CA ASN A 266 -16.24 -3.42 -18.09
C ASN A 266 -17.74 -3.75 -18.18
N LEU A 267 -18.46 -3.73 -17.05
CA LEU A 267 -19.92 -3.96 -17.02
C LEU A 267 -20.68 -2.83 -17.74
N CYS A 268 -20.21 -1.59 -17.67
CA CYS A 268 -20.83 -0.47 -18.40
C CYS A 268 -20.55 -0.54 -19.91
N GLU A 269 -19.37 -1.00 -20.33
CA GLU A 269 -19.02 -1.14 -21.75
C GLU A 269 -19.71 -2.34 -22.43
N SER A 270 -20.15 -3.33 -21.64
CA SER A 270 -20.88 -4.51 -22.12
C SER A 270 -22.41 -4.32 -22.28
N LYS A 271 -22.94 -3.14 -21.97
CA LYS A 271 -24.37 -2.79 -22.03
C LYS A 271 -24.63 -1.73 -23.08
#